data_AF-U1P5R6-F1
#
_entry.id   AF-U1P5R6-F1
#
_cell.length_a   1.000
_cell.length_b   1.000
_cell.length_c   1.000
_cell.angle_alpha   90.00
_cell.angle_beta   90.00
_cell.angle_gamma   90.00
#
_symmetry.space_group_name_H-M   'P 1'
#
loop_
_entity.id
_entity.type
_entity.pdbx_description
1 polymer ?
#
loop_
_entity_poly.entity_id
_entity_poly.type
_entity_poly.pdbx_seq_one_letter_code
_entity_poly.pdbx_strand_id
1 'polypeptide(L)'
;EFNARFGDPEAMNTLPILDTPFIDVLTAARDGDDLPELTFSGEATVCKYAVPDGYPTDPDAGAEIAVNEETVGDGLLFYASVDARDDGLHTTTSRSFAVVGLADSIAGAEELAENALSAAGNEFRIRHDIGKADLVQSRIDHMDDLRGE
;
A
#
# COMPACT_ATOMS: atom_id res chain seq x y z
N GLU A 1 -10.93 17.93 0.12
CA GLU A 1 -11.99 16.97 -0.25
C GLU A 1 -12.38 16.17 0.99
N PHE A 2 -13.60 15.67 1.09
CA PHE A 2 -14.00 14.71 2.12
C PHE A 2 -14.50 13.44 1.45
N ASN A 3 -14.03 12.29 1.92
CA ASN A 3 -14.45 10.96 1.46
C ASN A 3 -15.13 10.21 2.61
N ALA A 4 -16.16 9.42 2.29
CA ALA A 4 -16.94 8.64 3.25
C ALA A 4 -16.53 7.15 3.27
N ARG A 5 -15.27 6.86 2.93
CA ARG A 5 -14.71 5.51 2.86
C ARG A 5 -13.22 5.54 3.20
N PHE A 6 -12.64 4.37 3.42
CA PHE A 6 -11.19 4.26 3.44
C PHE A 6 -10.57 4.69 2.12
N GLY A 7 -9.44 5.38 2.24
CA GLY A 7 -8.56 5.69 1.13
C GLY A 7 -7.90 4.41 0.60
N ASP A 8 -7.61 4.42 -0.68
CA ASP A 8 -6.80 3.41 -1.34
C ASP A 8 -5.69 4.20 -2.07
N PRO A 9 -4.42 4.06 -1.67
CA PRO A 9 -3.86 2.97 -0.84
C PRO A 9 -3.92 3.14 0.69
N GLU A 10 -4.44 4.24 1.23
CA GLU A 10 -4.19 4.62 2.63
C GLU A 10 -4.59 3.57 3.67
N ALA A 11 -5.69 2.83 3.46
CA ALA A 11 -6.08 1.73 4.35
C ALA A 11 -5.03 0.61 4.43
N MET A 12 -4.39 0.26 3.30
CA MET A 12 -3.36 -0.77 3.27
C MET A 12 -2.12 -0.34 4.05
N ASN A 13 -1.89 0.97 4.20
CA ASN A 13 -0.76 1.48 4.97
C ASN A 13 -1.06 1.60 6.47
N THR A 14 -2.31 1.89 6.84
CA THR A 14 -2.68 2.16 8.25
C THR A 14 -3.20 0.93 8.99
N LEU A 15 -4.04 0.11 8.35
CA LEU A 15 -4.68 -1.02 9.03
C LEU A 15 -3.73 -2.13 9.48
N PRO A 16 -2.62 -2.45 8.78
CA PRO A 16 -1.72 -3.50 9.24
C PRO A 16 -1.05 -3.27 10.59
N ILE A 17 -0.91 -2.01 11.00
CA ILE A 17 -0.27 -1.62 12.27
C ILE A 17 -1.29 -1.22 13.34
N LEU A 18 -2.59 -1.47 13.09
CA LEU A 18 -3.65 -1.23 14.07
C LEU A 18 -3.74 -2.42 15.03
N ASP A 19 -3.34 -2.21 16.29
CA ASP A 19 -3.45 -3.23 17.34
C ASP A 19 -4.89 -3.39 17.84
N THR A 20 -5.68 -2.30 17.79
CA THR A 20 -7.09 -2.35 18.18
C THR A 20 -7.88 -3.22 17.20
N PRO A 21 -8.66 -4.22 17.67
CA PRO A 21 -9.45 -5.05 16.77
C PRO A 21 -10.42 -4.19 15.95
N PHE A 22 -10.20 -4.16 14.63
CA PHE A 22 -10.98 -3.28 13.76
C PHE A 22 -12.49 -3.59 13.79
N ILE A 23 -12.87 -4.85 14.05
CA ILE A 23 -14.26 -5.24 14.21
C ILE A 23 -14.97 -4.57 15.39
N ASP A 24 -14.24 -4.23 16.45
CA ASP A 24 -14.79 -3.56 17.64
C ASP A 24 -15.12 -2.10 17.28
N VAL A 25 -14.24 -1.44 16.54
CA VAL A 25 -14.48 -0.08 16.00
C VAL A 25 -15.73 -0.06 15.11
N LEU A 26 -15.82 -1.01 14.18
CA LEU A 26 -16.96 -1.12 13.27
C LEU A 26 -18.28 -1.41 14.00
N THR A 27 -18.23 -2.28 15.01
CA THR A 27 -19.42 -2.66 15.79
C THR A 27 -19.91 -1.51 16.64
N ALA A 28 -19.02 -0.81 17.35
CA ALA A 28 -19.37 0.38 18.14
C ALA A 28 -19.97 1.47 17.24
N ALA A 29 -19.36 1.74 16.08
CA ALA A 29 -19.86 2.72 15.12
C ALA A 29 -21.26 2.37 14.57
N ARG A 30 -21.51 1.07 14.28
CA ARG A 30 -22.81 0.58 13.81
C ARG A 30 -23.90 0.76 14.87
N ASP A 31 -23.58 0.45 16.11
CA ASP A 31 -24.54 0.40 17.22
C ASP A 31 -24.75 1.77 17.90
N GLY A 32 -23.87 2.74 17.60
CA GLY A 32 -23.91 4.09 18.17
C GLY A 32 -23.27 4.18 19.56
N ASP A 33 -22.40 3.21 19.89
CA ASP A 33 -21.64 3.18 21.13
C ASP A 33 -20.39 4.07 21.04
N ASP A 34 -19.77 4.35 22.19
CA ASP A 34 -18.49 5.04 22.24
C ASP A 34 -17.42 4.22 21.51
N LEU A 35 -16.65 4.89 20.65
CA LEU A 35 -15.55 4.25 19.91
C LEU A 35 -14.40 3.90 20.87
N PRO A 36 -13.75 2.74 20.69
CA PRO A 36 -12.58 2.40 21.47
C PRO A 36 -11.43 3.37 21.18
N GLU A 37 -10.57 3.58 22.17
CA GLU A 37 -9.30 4.29 21.96
C GLU A 37 -8.40 3.44 21.04
N LEU A 38 -7.90 4.03 19.96
CA LEU A 38 -7.11 3.34 18.96
C LEU A 38 -5.64 3.25 19.39
N THR A 39 -5.08 2.05 19.32
CA THR A 39 -3.68 1.75 19.57
C THR A 39 -3.03 1.17 18.32
N PHE A 40 -1.78 1.54 18.09
CA PHE A 40 -0.99 1.13 16.94
C PHE A 40 0.37 0.61 17.40
N SER A 41 0.95 -0.33 16.65
CA SER A 41 2.21 -1.00 17.02
C SER A 41 3.42 -0.07 17.06
N GLY A 42 3.31 1.11 16.42
CA GLY A 42 4.38 2.10 16.31
C GLY A 42 5.37 1.81 15.18
N GLU A 43 5.17 0.73 14.44
CA GLU A 43 5.95 0.40 13.25
C GLU A 43 5.66 1.39 12.10
N ALA A 44 6.65 1.56 11.23
CA ALA A 44 6.50 2.28 9.98
C ALA A 44 6.01 1.34 8.87
N THR A 45 5.19 1.88 7.98
CA THR A 45 4.66 1.18 6.80
C THR A 45 4.98 1.94 5.52
N VAL A 46 5.34 1.20 4.47
CA VAL A 46 5.51 1.74 3.11
C VAL A 46 4.75 0.86 2.12
N CYS A 47 3.67 1.42 1.58
CA CYS A 47 2.84 0.80 0.56
C CYS A 47 3.28 1.23 -0.85
N LYS A 48 3.55 0.26 -1.73
CA LYS A 48 3.89 0.50 -3.14
C LYS A 48 2.98 -0.31 -4.06
N TYR A 49 2.37 0.37 -5.02
CA TYR A 49 1.55 -0.26 -6.05
C TYR A 49 2.39 -0.67 -7.26
N ALA A 50 2.15 -1.88 -7.74
CA ALA A 50 2.39 -2.28 -9.11
C ALA A 50 1.11 -2.07 -9.93
N VAL A 51 1.20 -1.27 -10.97
CA VAL A 51 0.09 -0.97 -11.87
C VAL A 51 0.42 -1.42 -13.29
N PRO A 52 -0.58 -1.67 -14.14
CA PRO A 52 -0.35 -1.95 -15.56
C PRO A 52 0.51 -0.87 -16.22
N ASP A 53 1.35 -1.25 -17.17
CA ASP A 53 2.01 -0.25 -18.02
C ASP A 53 0.96 0.63 -18.73
N GLY A 54 1.29 1.90 -18.95
CA GLY A 54 0.35 2.88 -19.52
C GLY A 54 -0.72 3.45 -18.56
N TYR A 55 -0.90 2.89 -17.35
CA TYR A 55 -1.75 3.47 -16.31
C TYR A 55 -1.28 4.88 -15.90
N PRO A 56 -2.18 5.87 -15.70
CA PRO A 56 -3.64 5.76 -15.69
C PRO A 56 -4.34 6.06 -17.03
N THR A 57 -3.59 6.27 -18.11
CA THR A 57 -4.12 6.84 -19.36
C THR A 57 -4.54 5.78 -20.36
N ASP A 58 -3.67 4.81 -20.65
CA ASP A 58 -3.89 3.76 -21.64
C ASP A 58 -3.29 2.43 -21.15
N PRO A 59 -3.91 1.80 -20.14
CA PRO A 59 -3.33 0.66 -19.43
C PRO A 59 -3.42 -0.68 -20.19
N ASP A 60 -2.32 -1.42 -20.25
CA ASP A 60 -2.25 -2.76 -20.85
C ASP A 60 -2.72 -3.85 -19.87
N ALA A 61 -3.77 -4.59 -20.23
CA ALA A 61 -4.28 -5.69 -19.41
C ALA A 61 -3.66 -7.05 -19.80
N GLY A 62 -3.69 -7.99 -18.86
CA GLY A 62 -3.37 -9.39 -19.11
C GLY A 62 -1.91 -9.79 -18.87
N ALA A 63 -1.10 -8.94 -18.24
CA ALA A 63 0.23 -9.32 -17.76
C ALA A 63 0.10 -10.30 -16.59
N GLU A 64 0.94 -11.33 -16.55
CA GLU A 64 0.95 -12.32 -15.47
C GLU A 64 1.54 -11.72 -14.20
N ILE A 65 0.91 -11.98 -13.05
CA ILE A 65 1.35 -11.51 -11.74
C ILE A 65 2.14 -12.64 -11.08
N ALA A 66 3.47 -12.55 -11.14
CA ALA A 66 4.37 -13.51 -10.52
C ALA A 66 4.50 -13.33 -8.99
N VAL A 67 4.17 -12.14 -8.45
CA VAL A 67 4.23 -11.88 -7.01
C VAL A 67 3.10 -12.60 -6.29
N ASN A 68 3.47 -13.47 -5.35
CA ASN A 68 2.56 -14.25 -4.53
C ASN A 68 3.11 -14.42 -3.09
N GLU A 69 2.38 -15.18 -2.26
CA GLU A 69 2.74 -15.42 -0.86
C GLU A 69 4.14 -16.03 -0.66
N GLU A 70 4.66 -16.79 -1.63
CA GLU A 70 5.99 -17.39 -1.54
C GLU A 70 7.10 -16.42 -1.93
N THR A 71 6.81 -15.42 -2.77
CA THR A 71 7.81 -14.49 -3.31
C THR A 71 7.83 -13.14 -2.61
N VAL A 72 6.76 -12.77 -1.91
CA VAL A 72 6.62 -11.45 -1.25
C VAL A 72 7.56 -11.28 -0.05
N GLY A 73 8.12 -12.39 0.47
CA GLY A 73 9.03 -12.36 1.62
C GLY A 73 8.33 -11.82 2.88
N ASP A 74 8.96 -10.86 3.56
CA ASP A 74 8.43 -10.24 4.78
C ASP A 74 7.41 -9.11 4.49
N GLY A 75 7.07 -8.85 3.22
CA GLY A 75 6.06 -7.87 2.84
C GLY A 75 4.64 -8.44 2.91
N LEU A 76 3.65 -7.58 3.11
CA LEU A 76 2.24 -7.93 2.93
C LEU A 76 1.83 -7.70 1.48
N LEU A 77 1.14 -8.67 0.88
CA LEU A 77 0.62 -8.59 -0.49
C LEU A 77 -0.88 -8.32 -0.49
N PHE A 78 -1.30 -7.28 -1.22
CA PHE A 78 -2.71 -6.95 -1.43
C PHE A 78 -3.03 -6.95 -2.92
N TYR A 79 -3.91 -7.85 -3.35
CA TYR A 79 -4.48 -7.80 -4.69
C TYR A 79 -5.63 -6.78 -4.73
N ALA A 80 -5.67 -5.98 -5.80
CA ALA A 80 -6.72 -5.01 -6.08
C ALA A 80 -7.48 -5.43 -7.34
N SER A 81 -7.10 -4.92 -8.51
CA SER A 81 -7.80 -5.20 -9.77
C SER A 81 -7.08 -6.28 -10.57
N VAL A 82 -7.32 -7.55 -10.21
CA VAL A 82 -6.71 -8.73 -10.84
C VAL A 82 -7.77 -9.72 -11.34
N ASP A 83 -7.39 -10.52 -12.32
CA ASP A 83 -8.22 -11.58 -12.91
C ASP A 83 -7.59 -12.95 -12.63
N ALA A 84 -8.35 -13.87 -12.06
CA ALA A 84 -7.91 -15.23 -11.79
C ALA A 84 -8.28 -16.13 -12.97
N ARG A 85 -7.26 -16.68 -13.61
CA ARG A 85 -7.37 -17.57 -14.78
C ARG A 85 -6.79 -18.94 -14.44
N ASP A 86 -7.02 -19.93 -15.30
CA ASP A 86 -6.55 -21.30 -15.11
C ASP A 86 -5.02 -21.40 -14.96
N ASP A 87 -4.29 -20.45 -15.55
CA ASP A 87 -2.83 -20.35 -15.57
C ASP A 87 -2.25 -19.36 -14.55
N GLY A 88 -3.06 -18.60 -13.83
CA GLY A 88 -2.58 -17.71 -12.77
C GLY A 88 -3.35 -16.40 -12.63
N LEU A 89 -2.79 -15.48 -11.85
CA LEU A 89 -3.34 -14.15 -11.65
C LEU A 89 -2.81 -13.19 -12.73
N HIS A 90 -3.70 -12.38 -13.28
CA HIS A 90 -3.39 -11.47 -14.37
C HIS A 90 -3.85 -10.06 -14.08
N THR A 91 -3.16 -9.08 -14.66
CA THR A 91 -3.57 -7.68 -14.56
C THR A 91 -4.87 -7.42 -15.32
N THR A 92 -5.62 -6.47 -14.80
CA THR A 92 -6.68 -5.78 -15.55
C THR A 92 -6.16 -4.41 -16.00
N THR A 93 -7.03 -3.40 -16.11
CA THR A 93 -6.66 -2.04 -16.54
C THR A 93 -6.49 -1.04 -15.40
N SER A 94 -6.67 -1.45 -14.14
CA SER A 94 -6.51 -0.59 -12.96
C SER A 94 -5.34 -1.02 -12.11
N ARG A 95 -5.14 -0.39 -10.94
CA ARG A 95 -4.09 -0.78 -9.98
C ARG A 95 -4.19 -2.27 -9.66
N SER A 96 -3.13 -3.03 -9.95
CA SER A 96 -3.16 -4.49 -9.92
C SER A 96 -2.98 -5.03 -8.51
N PHE A 97 -1.83 -4.76 -7.90
CA PHE A 97 -1.51 -5.22 -6.55
C PHE A 97 -0.59 -4.22 -5.85
N ALA A 98 -0.65 -4.20 -4.52
CA ALA A 98 0.26 -3.44 -3.69
C ALA A 98 1.03 -4.37 -2.77
N VAL A 99 2.27 -3.99 -2.48
CA VAL A 99 3.02 -4.57 -1.36
C VAL A 99 3.16 -3.53 -0.25
N VAL A 100 3.17 -3.99 0.99
CA VAL A 100 3.40 -3.15 2.17
C VAL A 100 4.54 -3.76 2.96
N GLY A 101 5.65 -3.03 3.07
CA GLY A 101 6.71 -3.36 4.02
C GLY A 101 6.39 -2.77 5.39
N LEU A 102 6.71 -3.52 6.45
CA LEU A 102 6.55 -3.13 7.85
C LEU A 102 7.89 -3.24 8.56
N ALA A 103 8.34 -2.18 9.23
CA ALA A 103 9.60 -2.19 9.98
C ALA A 103 9.64 -1.08 11.04
N ASP A 104 10.69 -1.06 11.86
CA ASP A 104 10.93 -0.02 12.87
C ASP A 104 11.23 1.38 12.28
N SER A 105 11.40 1.49 10.96
CA SER A 105 11.66 2.77 10.30
C SER A 105 11.10 2.80 8.87
N ILE A 106 10.80 4.00 8.37
CA ILE A 106 10.32 4.20 6.99
C ILE A 106 11.32 3.61 5.98
N ALA A 107 12.63 3.78 6.21
CA ALA A 107 13.66 3.23 5.34
C ALA A 107 13.64 1.70 5.31
N GLY A 108 13.49 1.04 6.47
CA GLY A 108 13.38 -0.42 6.54
C GLY A 108 12.10 -0.94 5.87
N ALA A 109 10.97 -0.27 6.11
CA ALA A 109 9.70 -0.62 5.49
C ALA A 109 9.75 -0.44 3.95
N GLU A 110 10.43 0.60 3.48
CA GLU A 110 10.67 0.85 2.06
C GLU A 110 11.52 -0.25 1.42
N GLU A 111 12.60 -0.67 2.08
CA GLU A 111 13.47 -1.75 1.62
C GLU A 111 12.71 -3.08 1.49
N LEU A 112 11.90 -3.42 2.50
CA LEU A 112 11.06 -4.62 2.45
C LEU A 112 10.04 -4.56 1.30
N ALA A 113 9.41 -3.41 1.07
CA ALA A 113 8.50 -3.23 -0.05
C ALA A 113 9.20 -3.38 -1.42
N GLU A 114 10.40 -2.80 -1.59
CA GLU A 114 11.18 -2.98 -2.83
C GLU A 114 11.62 -4.42 -3.04
N ASN A 115 12.08 -5.09 -1.98
CA ASN A 115 12.49 -6.49 -2.05
C ASN A 115 11.32 -7.39 -2.49
N ALA A 116 10.13 -7.18 -1.93
CA ALA A 116 8.92 -7.89 -2.33
C ALA A 116 8.54 -7.66 -3.81
N LEU A 117 8.80 -6.46 -4.34
CA LEU A 117 8.51 -6.10 -5.74
C LEU A 117 9.56 -6.62 -6.73
N SER A 118 10.71 -7.11 -6.27
CA SER A 118 11.75 -7.64 -7.16
C SER A 118 11.27 -8.82 -8.02
N ALA A 119 10.25 -9.55 -7.56
CA ALA A 119 9.63 -10.65 -8.29
C ALA A 119 8.55 -10.21 -9.30
N ALA A 120 8.19 -8.92 -9.36
CA ALA A 120 7.12 -8.42 -10.23
C ALA A 120 7.47 -8.44 -11.73
N GLY A 121 8.75 -8.52 -12.08
CA GLY A 121 9.18 -8.39 -13.47
C GLY A 121 9.02 -6.98 -14.01
N ASN A 122 8.94 -6.85 -15.35
CA ASN A 122 9.06 -5.57 -16.06
C ASN A 122 7.77 -5.10 -16.75
N GLU A 123 6.68 -5.85 -16.63
CA GLU A 123 5.39 -5.53 -17.28
C GLU A 123 4.53 -4.57 -16.43
N PHE A 124 5.08 -4.10 -15.32
CA PHE A 124 4.40 -3.25 -14.35
C PHE A 124 5.11 -1.92 -14.22
N ARG A 125 4.34 -0.86 -14.06
CA ARG A 125 4.84 0.43 -13.60
C ARG A 125 4.78 0.49 -12.08
N ILE A 126 5.92 0.77 -11.46
CA ILE A 126 6.08 0.92 -10.02
C ILE A 126 6.79 2.24 -9.73
N ARG A 127 6.35 2.96 -8.71
CA ARG A 127 7.11 4.11 -8.20
C ARG A 127 8.08 3.64 -7.11
N HIS A 128 9.35 3.59 -7.47
CA HIS A 128 10.43 3.16 -6.57
C HIS A 128 10.86 4.23 -5.55
N ASP A 129 10.42 5.48 -5.73
CA ASP A 129 10.79 6.59 -4.85
C ASP A 129 9.87 6.75 -3.62
N ILE A 130 8.75 6.01 -3.55
CA ILE A 130 7.86 6.02 -2.39
C ILE A 130 8.61 5.50 -1.16
N GLY A 131 8.60 6.27 -0.07
CA GLY A 131 9.29 5.93 1.18
C GLY A 131 10.80 6.22 1.18
N LYS A 132 11.41 6.61 0.05
CA LYS A 132 12.83 6.98 0.01
C LYS A 132 13.08 8.26 0.83
N ALA A 133 14.22 8.31 1.52
CA ALA A 133 14.60 9.41 2.40
C ALA A 133 14.51 10.78 1.72
N ASP A 134 15.01 10.90 0.48
CA ASP A 134 14.97 12.17 -0.27
C ASP A 134 13.54 12.64 -0.56
N LEU A 135 12.65 11.71 -0.93
CA LEU A 135 11.25 12.06 -1.17
C LEU A 135 10.58 12.47 0.15
N VAL A 136 10.80 11.72 1.23
CA VAL A 136 10.26 12.04 2.57
C VAL A 136 10.75 13.42 3.01
N GLN A 137 12.04 13.70 2.90
CA GLN A 137 12.62 14.99 3.27
C GLN A 137 12.01 16.12 2.42
N SER A 138 11.87 15.93 1.11
CA SER A 138 11.23 16.95 0.25
C SER A 138 9.78 17.26 0.65
N ARG A 139 9.06 16.31 1.25
CA ARG A 139 7.71 16.54 1.78
C ARG A 139 7.73 17.29 3.12
N ILE A 140 8.72 17.03 3.96
CA ILE A 140 8.94 17.77 5.20
C ILE A 140 9.27 19.23 4.87
N ASP A 141 10.29 19.46 4.04
CA ASP A 141 10.72 20.80 3.63
C ASP A 141 9.56 21.59 3.01
N HIS A 142 8.76 20.95 2.15
CA HIS A 142 7.58 21.60 1.56
C HIS A 142 6.54 22.00 2.60
N MET A 143 6.34 21.21 3.65
CA MET A 143 5.39 21.54 4.72
C MET A 143 5.91 22.66 5.62
N ASP A 144 7.21 22.69 5.90
CA ASP A 144 7.85 23.75 6.68
C ASP A 144 7.77 25.09 5.92
N ASP A 145 8.05 25.09 4.62
CA ASP A 145 7.86 26.24 3.72
C ASP A 145 6.42 26.79 3.79
N LEU A 146 5.42 25.90 3.77
CA LEU A 146 4.00 26.29 3.84
C LEU A 146 3.60 26.85 5.22
N ARG A 147 4.31 26.44 6.28
CA ARG A 147 4.11 26.95 7.64
C ARG A 147 4.90 28.23 7.92
N GLY A 148 5.85 28.57 7.04
CA GLY A 148 6.73 29.72 7.21
C GLY A 148 7.81 29.49 8.27
N GLU A 149 8.22 28.22 8.44
CA GLU A 149 9.31 27.79 9.32
C GLU A 149 10.67 27.80 8.61
#